data_AF-A0A1I5GA17-F1
#
_entry.id   AF-A0A1I5GA17-F1
#
_cell.length_a   1.000
_cell.length_b   1.000
_cell.length_c   1.000
_cell.angle_alpha   90.00
_cell.angle_beta   90.00
_cell.angle_gamma   90.00
#
_symmetry.space_group_name_H-M   'P 1'
#
loop_
_entity.id
_entity.type
_entity.pdbx_description
1 polymer ?
#
loop_
_entity_poly.entity_id
_entity_poly.type
_entity_poly.pdbx_seq_one_letter_code
_entity_poly.pdbx_strand_id
1 'polypeptide(L)'
;MQINIYYGGRGFIEDPTIYVINKITEVLNELRVNVVRYNLYEEKNGITMLPKTLKEADGVILATTVEWMGIGGFMQQFLDACWLYGDKEHLSKLYMMPVVTASAYGEREAELTLIKSWEILGGIPYEGISAYVEDHVDFETNLSYAQIIEKKAENFYKVVNKKAKILPTSNSVIKKNLLKANALELTPQESEQLSIYVSDDAYVKKQKEDIEELTQLFKGMLGNQEEGTNEEFAKNFKDSFYPINEFIASYAITISDLNKTFVVEVNGDDLKCFYGEKNDADVIAKTTYDVMNKLTNGRMTFQRAFMSGELTAKGNFKILRTFDQVFRFKTL
;
A
#
# COMPACT_ATOMS: atom_id res chain seq x y z
N MET A 1 16.33 -6.31 34.86
CA MET A 1 15.02 -6.45 34.22
C MET A 1 14.79 -5.21 33.38
N GLN A 2 14.33 -5.38 32.15
CA GLN A 2 14.05 -4.28 31.24
C GLN A 2 12.57 -4.27 30.83
N ILE A 3 11.95 -3.09 30.88
CA ILE A 3 10.59 -2.87 30.42
C ILE A 3 10.61 -1.83 29.30
N ASN A 4 10.12 -2.20 28.13
CA ASN A 4 9.98 -1.27 27.01
C ASN A 4 8.57 -0.66 27.00
N ILE A 5 8.47 0.65 26.89
CA ILE A 5 7.20 1.36 26.70
C ILE A 5 7.11 1.80 25.24
N TYR A 6 6.08 1.38 24.52
CA TYR A 6 5.76 1.89 23.19
C TYR A 6 4.57 2.82 23.33
N TYR A 7 4.78 4.11 23.05
CA TYR A 7 3.76 5.14 23.17
C TYR A 7 3.25 5.55 21.78
N GLY A 8 1.98 5.26 21.51
CA GLY A 8 1.30 5.47 20.23
C GLY A 8 0.51 6.77 20.10
N GLY A 9 0.53 7.63 21.14
CA GLY A 9 -0.05 8.97 21.06
C GLY A 9 0.81 9.93 20.23
N ARG A 10 0.39 11.21 20.16
CA ARG A 10 1.04 12.23 19.32
C ARG A 10 2.08 13.09 20.04
N GLY A 11 2.30 12.87 21.34
CA GLY A 11 3.27 13.65 22.12
C GLY A 11 2.76 15.02 22.55
N PHE A 12 1.44 15.24 22.62
CA PHE A 12 0.91 16.46 23.21
C PHE A 12 1.23 16.51 24.71
N ILE A 13 1.64 17.67 25.21
CA ILE A 13 1.99 17.86 26.62
C ILE A 13 0.81 17.52 27.53
N GLU A 14 -0.40 17.86 27.10
CA GLU A 14 -1.65 17.65 27.82
C GLU A 14 -2.20 16.23 27.66
N ASP A 15 -1.44 15.30 27.06
CA ASP A 15 -1.89 13.91 26.90
C ASP A 15 -1.79 13.15 28.23
N PRO A 16 -2.93 12.75 28.84
CA PRO A 16 -2.91 12.08 30.14
C PRO A 16 -2.24 10.70 30.11
N THR A 17 -2.12 10.04 28.94
CA THR A 17 -1.34 8.81 28.83
C THR A 17 0.13 9.06 29.15
N ILE A 18 0.67 10.24 28.81
CA ILE A 18 2.07 10.60 29.12
C ILE A 18 2.27 10.67 30.65
N TYR A 19 1.32 11.26 31.37
CA TYR A 19 1.36 11.24 32.83
C TYR A 19 1.35 9.81 33.39
N VAL A 20 0.45 8.95 32.91
CA VAL A 20 0.35 7.56 33.38
C VAL A 20 1.66 6.80 33.16
N ILE A 21 2.25 6.88 31.95
CA ILE A 21 3.51 6.18 31.67
C ILE A 21 4.70 6.78 32.44
N ASN A 22 4.72 8.09 32.71
CA ASN A 22 5.74 8.72 33.53
C ASN A 22 5.64 8.22 34.98
N LYS A 23 4.43 8.18 35.55
CA LYS A 23 4.20 7.65 36.90
C LYS A 23 4.57 6.16 37.00
N ILE A 24 4.24 5.35 35.99
CA ILE A 24 4.70 3.95 35.91
C ILE A 24 6.23 3.89 35.86
N THR A 25 6.86 4.75 35.06
CA THR A 25 8.32 4.80 34.91
C THR A 25 9.02 5.16 36.23
N GLU A 26 8.49 6.13 36.98
CA GLU A 26 8.97 6.47 38.33
C GLU A 26 9.00 5.24 39.24
N VAL A 27 7.86 4.56 39.39
CA VAL A 27 7.73 3.36 40.24
C VAL A 27 8.67 2.23 39.80
N LEU A 28 8.76 1.98 38.49
CA LEU A 28 9.63 0.93 37.96
C LEU A 28 11.11 1.25 38.17
N ASN A 29 11.51 2.51 38.01
CA ASN A 29 12.89 2.95 38.26
C ASN A 29 13.26 2.83 39.75
N GLU A 30 12.34 3.15 40.67
CA GLU A 30 12.54 2.92 42.11
C GLU A 30 12.78 1.44 42.43
N LEU A 31 12.12 0.55 41.69
CA LEU A 31 12.29 -0.91 41.77
C LEU A 31 13.53 -1.42 40.99
N ARG A 32 14.41 -0.53 40.52
CA ARG A 32 15.64 -0.81 39.76
C ARG A 32 15.39 -1.55 38.43
N VAL A 33 14.25 -1.27 37.80
CA VAL A 33 13.97 -1.73 36.43
C VAL A 33 14.53 -0.73 35.44
N ASN A 34 15.16 -1.22 34.37
CA ASN A 34 15.53 -0.37 33.25
C ASN A 34 14.29 -0.12 32.38
N VAL A 35 13.81 1.12 32.31
CA VAL A 35 12.64 1.47 31.48
C VAL A 35 13.11 2.20 30.23
N VAL A 36 12.79 1.65 29.05
CA VAL A 36 13.13 2.26 27.75
C VAL A 36 11.84 2.66 27.04
N ARG A 37 11.66 3.96 26.79
CA ARG A 37 10.46 4.50 26.12
C ARG A 37 10.75 4.77 24.64
N TYR A 38 9.88 4.27 23.79
CA TYR A 38 9.84 4.51 22.35
C TYR A 38 8.58 5.30 22.02
N ASN A 39 8.77 6.56 21.63
CA ASN A 39 7.70 7.40 21.12
C ASN A 39 7.48 7.08 19.63
N LEU A 40 6.39 6.39 19.30
CA LEU A 40 6.18 5.90 17.94
C LEU A 40 6.01 7.05 16.92
N TYR A 41 5.56 8.22 17.37
CA TYR A 41 5.46 9.42 16.53
C TYR A 41 6.84 10.01 16.15
N GLU A 42 7.92 9.70 16.87
CA GLU A 42 9.30 10.12 16.56
C GLU A 42 9.95 9.13 15.59
N GLU A 43 9.52 7.87 15.63
CA GLU A 43 10.09 6.74 14.88
C GLU A 43 9.34 6.44 13.57
N LYS A 44 8.63 7.40 12.96
CA LYS A 44 7.66 7.14 11.86
C LYS A 44 8.17 6.21 10.75
N ASN A 45 9.41 6.42 10.29
CA ASN A 45 10.02 5.59 9.24
C ASN A 45 10.79 4.38 9.80
N GLY A 46 11.03 4.36 11.12
CA GLY A 46 11.74 3.30 11.85
C GLY A 46 10.83 2.34 12.62
N ILE A 47 9.50 2.51 12.62
CA ILE A 47 8.57 1.64 13.38
C ILE A 47 8.76 0.16 13.00
N THR A 48 9.02 -0.14 11.72
CA THR A 48 9.29 -1.50 11.23
C THR A 48 10.50 -2.15 11.87
N MET A 49 11.45 -1.36 12.36
CA MET A 49 12.65 -1.81 13.06
C MET A 49 12.49 -2.04 14.55
N LEU A 50 11.49 -1.42 15.18
CA LEU A 50 11.28 -1.51 16.62
C LEU A 50 11.06 -2.94 17.16
N PRO A 51 10.51 -3.93 16.43
CA PRO A 51 10.42 -5.29 16.93
C PRO A 51 11.75 -5.89 17.39
N LYS A 52 12.91 -5.42 16.86
CA LYS A 52 14.23 -5.89 17.31
C LYS A 52 14.50 -5.54 18.77
N THR A 53 13.94 -4.44 19.28
CA THR A 53 14.18 -3.98 20.65
C THR A 53 13.44 -4.83 21.68
N LEU A 54 12.46 -5.64 21.24
CA LEU A 54 11.78 -6.60 22.10
C LEU A 54 12.72 -7.68 22.63
N LYS A 55 13.81 -8.01 21.92
CA LYS A 55 14.78 -9.04 22.31
C LYS A 55 15.41 -8.76 23.69
N GLU A 56 15.58 -7.49 24.03
CA GLU A 56 16.17 -7.04 25.29
C GLU A 56 15.13 -6.84 26.40
N ALA A 57 13.84 -6.83 26.06
CA ALA A 57 12.77 -6.60 27.02
C ALA A 57 12.41 -7.88 27.79
N ASP A 58 12.06 -7.73 29.07
CA ASP A 58 11.40 -8.74 29.89
C ASP A 58 9.88 -8.49 29.95
N GLY A 59 9.47 -7.23 29.77
CA GLY A 59 8.07 -6.80 29.73
C GLY A 59 7.86 -5.61 28.81
N VAL A 60 6.62 -5.42 28.38
CA VAL A 60 6.22 -4.38 27.45
C VAL A 60 5.04 -3.60 28.01
N ILE A 61 5.02 -2.29 27.81
CA ILE A 61 3.84 -1.45 28.04
C ILE A 61 3.42 -0.87 26.68
N LEU A 62 2.19 -1.15 26.27
CA LEU A 62 1.61 -0.53 25.07
C LEU A 62 0.70 0.60 25.53
N ALA A 63 1.12 1.83 25.27
CA ALA A 63 0.44 3.03 25.73
C ALA A 63 -0.16 3.80 24.57
N THR A 64 -1.45 4.14 24.61
CA THR A 64 -2.08 4.94 23.55
C THR A 64 -3.21 5.81 24.07
N THR A 65 -3.46 6.91 23.36
CA THR A 65 -4.57 7.82 23.64
C THR A 65 -5.60 7.70 22.53
N VAL A 66 -6.86 7.47 22.91
CA VAL A 66 -7.98 7.40 21.97
C VAL A 66 -8.44 8.82 21.67
N GLU A 67 -8.03 9.34 20.52
CA GLU A 67 -8.44 10.66 20.04
C GLU A 67 -9.75 10.60 19.23
N TRP A 68 -9.94 9.53 18.46
CA TRP A 68 -11.15 9.30 17.67
C TRP A 68 -11.68 7.89 17.89
N MET A 69 -10.99 6.88 17.37
CA MET A 69 -11.36 5.47 17.52
C MET A 69 -10.12 4.57 17.47
N GLY A 70 -10.13 3.52 18.30
CA GLY A 70 -9.13 2.48 18.30
C GLY A 70 -7.77 2.93 18.85
N ILE A 71 -6.74 2.17 18.51
CA ILE A 71 -5.40 2.27 19.11
C ILE A 71 -4.46 3.26 18.40
N GLY A 72 -4.94 3.95 17.36
CA GLY A 72 -4.12 4.87 16.57
C GLY A 72 -3.21 4.18 15.53
N GLY A 73 -2.85 4.93 14.49
CA GLY A 73 -2.11 4.40 13.34
C GLY A 73 -0.68 3.96 13.68
N PHE A 74 0.03 4.70 14.53
CA PHE A 74 1.40 4.34 14.90
C PHE A 74 1.46 3.05 15.73
N MET A 75 0.54 2.89 16.69
CA MET A 75 0.45 1.64 17.46
C MET A 75 0.06 0.45 16.57
N GLN A 76 -0.88 0.66 15.64
CA GLN A 76 -1.25 -0.36 14.66
C GLN A 76 -0.03 -0.78 13.81
N GLN A 77 0.72 0.19 13.26
CA GLN A 77 1.93 -0.08 12.49
C GLN A 77 2.99 -0.84 13.30
N PHE A 78 3.16 -0.51 14.58
CA PHE A 78 4.07 -1.23 15.46
C PHE A 78 3.64 -2.68 15.68
N LEU A 79 2.35 -2.93 15.91
CA LEU A 79 1.81 -4.28 16.06
C LEU A 79 1.91 -5.09 14.76
N ASP A 80 1.68 -4.46 13.61
CA ASP A 80 1.88 -5.07 12.28
C ASP A 80 3.36 -5.41 12.06
N ALA A 81 4.28 -4.53 12.45
CA ALA A 81 5.71 -4.81 12.41
C ALA A 81 6.09 -5.98 13.35
N CYS A 82 5.51 -6.05 14.55
CA CYS A 82 5.70 -7.20 15.44
C CYS A 82 5.13 -8.50 14.84
N TRP A 83 4.05 -8.41 14.08
CA TRP A 83 3.47 -9.53 13.37
C TRP A 83 4.41 -10.05 12.29
N LEU A 84 4.98 -9.16 11.49
CA LEU A 84 5.85 -9.52 10.37
C LEU A 84 7.27 -9.90 10.79
N TYR A 85 7.87 -9.15 11.71
CA TYR A 85 9.31 -9.19 11.99
C TYR A 85 9.65 -9.62 13.43
N GLY A 86 8.65 -9.69 14.31
CA GLY A 86 8.87 -10.05 15.71
C GLY A 86 9.21 -11.54 15.88
N ASP A 87 10.24 -11.81 16.68
CA ASP A 87 10.61 -13.16 17.11
C ASP A 87 9.47 -13.77 17.95
N LYS A 88 8.77 -14.76 17.38
CA LYS A 88 7.60 -15.39 18.00
C LYS A 88 7.95 -16.20 19.25
N GLU A 89 9.15 -16.77 19.31
CA GLU A 89 9.59 -17.52 20.48
C GLU A 89 9.83 -16.57 21.65
N HIS A 90 10.50 -15.44 21.39
CA HIS A 90 10.71 -14.42 22.41
C HIS A 90 9.41 -13.76 22.85
N LEU A 91 8.55 -13.36 21.90
CA LEU A 91 7.22 -12.81 22.18
C LEU A 91 6.41 -13.70 23.12
N SER A 92 6.50 -15.03 22.98
CA SER A 92 5.76 -15.98 23.83
C SER A 92 6.11 -15.92 25.33
N LYS A 93 7.22 -15.27 25.66
CA LYS A 93 7.72 -15.10 27.02
C LYS A 93 7.50 -13.68 27.56
N LEU A 94 7.05 -12.75 26.71
CA LEU A 94 6.89 -11.33 27.04
C LEU A 94 5.51 -11.03 27.63
N TYR A 95 5.52 -10.39 28.80
CA TYR A 95 4.33 -9.83 29.42
C TYR A 95 4.03 -8.45 28.86
N MET A 96 2.76 -8.13 28.63
CA MET A 96 2.33 -6.81 28.15
C MET A 96 1.25 -6.21 29.02
N MET A 97 1.43 -4.97 29.45
CA MET A 97 0.40 -4.17 30.12
C MET A 97 -0.12 -3.08 29.17
N PRO A 98 -1.43 -3.07 28.85
CA PRO A 98 -2.00 -1.98 28.06
C PRO A 98 -2.24 -0.76 28.96
N VAL A 99 -1.98 0.42 28.42
CA VAL A 99 -2.30 1.72 29.06
C VAL A 99 -3.06 2.54 28.03
N VAL A 100 -4.32 2.84 28.34
CA VAL A 100 -5.19 3.56 27.41
C VAL A 100 -5.93 4.69 28.13
N THR A 101 -5.84 5.90 27.59
CA THR A 101 -6.67 7.02 28.02
C THR A 101 -7.56 7.52 26.88
N ALA A 102 -8.72 8.10 27.21
CA ALA A 102 -9.58 8.78 26.24
C ALA A 102 -10.20 10.03 26.87
N SER A 103 -10.43 11.07 26.07
CA SER A 103 -11.14 12.29 26.52
C SER A 103 -12.63 12.29 26.16
N ALA A 104 -13.10 11.27 25.45
CA ALA A 104 -14.51 11.15 25.06
C ALA A 104 -15.06 9.74 25.33
N TYR A 105 -14.56 8.75 24.59
CA TYR A 105 -15.00 7.35 24.68
C TYR A 105 -13.99 6.45 23.94
N GLY A 106 -14.05 5.14 24.18
CA GLY A 106 -13.39 4.12 23.37
C GLY A 106 -12.14 3.50 24.00
N GLU A 107 -11.77 3.94 25.21
CA GLU A 107 -10.61 3.46 25.94
C GLU A 107 -10.68 1.95 26.21
N ARG A 108 -11.88 1.42 26.50
CA ARG A 108 -12.10 0.00 26.78
C ARG A 108 -11.94 -0.86 25.52
N GLU A 109 -12.46 -0.39 24.39
CA GLU A 109 -12.34 -1.07 23.10
C GLU A 109 -10.88 -1.07 22.63
N ALA A 110 -10.17 0.04 22.80
CA ALA A 110 -8.76 0.15 22.50
C ALA A 110 -7.91 -0.76 23.42
N GLU A 111 -8.16 -0.80 24.73
CA GLU A 111 -7.50 -1.72 25.66
C GLU A 111 -7.70 -3.18 25.21
N LEU A 112 -8.94 -3.56 24.91
CA LEU A 112 -9.26 -4.90 24.42
C LEU A 112 -8.56 -5.21 23.10
N THR A 113 -8.38 -4.21 22.23
CA THR A 113 -7.68 -4.35 20.95
C THR A 113 -6.20 -4.61 21.17
N LEU A 114 -5.54 -3.91 22.10
CA LEU A 114 -4.15 -4.15 22.47
C LEU A 114 -3.96 -5.56 23.07
N ILE A 115 -4.85 -5.98 23.98
CA ILE A 115 -4.84 -7.32 24.58
C ILE A 115 -4.93 -8.39 23.49
N LYS A 116 -5.95 -8.31 22.63
CA LYS A 116 -6.17 -9.28 21.54
C LYS A 116 -4.97 -9.33 20.59
N SER A 117 -4.45 -8.17 20.20
CA SER A 117 -3.31 -8.07 19.29
C SER A 117 -2.08 -8.75 19.89
N TRP A 118 -1.81 -8.53 21.18
CA TRP A 118 -0.67 -9.16 21.85
C TRP A 118 -0.83 -10.67 22.03
N GLU A 119 -2.04 -11.16 22.33
CA GLU A 119 -2.35 -12.59 22.35
C GLU A 119 -2.13 -13.24 20.98
N ILE A 120 -2.56 -12.57 19.91
CA ILE A 120 -2.36 -13.02 18.52
C ILE A 120 -0.86 -13.03 18.18
N LEU A 121 -0.09 -12.02 18.61
CA LEU A 121 1.36 -12.00 18.50
C LEU A 121 2.04 -13.11 19.31
N GLY A 122 1.33 -13.68 20.30
CA GLY A 122 1.72 -14.84 21.09
C GLY A 122 2.21 -14.50 22.48
N GLY A 123 2.24 -13.21 22.84
CA GLY A 123 2.67 -12.78 24.15
C GLY A 123 1.60 -12.91 25.22
N ILE A 124 1.96 -12.49 26.42
CA ILE A 124 1.20 -12.72 27.64
C ILE A 124 0.58 -11.39 28.11
N PRO A 125 -0.70 -11.08 27.80
CA PRO A 125 -1.31 -9.87 28.30
C PRO A 125 -1.50 -9.93 29.82
N TYR A 126 -1.32 -8.80 30.48
CA TYR A 126 -1.61 -8.58 31.88
C TYR A 126 -2.62 -7.44 32.05
N GLU A 127 -3.21 -7.36 33.23
CA GLU A 127 -4.19 -6.33 33.57
C GLU A 127 -3.59 -4.92 33.41
N GLY A 128 -4.26 -4.08 32.62
CA GLY A 128 -3.81 -2.74 32.27
C GLY A 128 -4.47 -1.61 33.04
N ILE A 129 -4.36 -0.43 32.43
CA ILE A 129 -5.03 0.81 32.82
C ILE A 129 -5.87 1.28 31.63
N SER A 130 -7.15 1.53 31.88
CA SER A 130 -8.08 2.10 30.92
C SER A 130 -8.85 3.22 31.63
N ALA A 131 -8.68 4.46 31.19
CA ALA A 131 -9.22 5.63 31.88
C ALA A 131 -9.83 6.67 30.94
N TYR A 132 -11.03 7.13 31.30
CA TYR A 132 -11.59 8.36 30.75
C TYR A 132 -11.02 9.56 31.52
N VAL A 133 -10.57 10.58 30.80
CA VAL A 133 -9.93 11.77 31.35
C VAL A 133 -10.56 13.01 30.71
N GLU A 134 -11.46 13.66 31.45
CA GLU A 134 -12.12 14.89 31.03
C GLU A 134 -11.18 16.10 31.11
N ASP A 135 -10.46 16.22 32.23
CA ASP A 135 -9.49 17.28 32.49
C ASP A 135 -8.16 16.67 32.93
N HIS A 136 -7.07 17.01 32.23
CA HIS A 136 -5.75 16.45 32.49
C HIS A 136 -5.17 16.95 33.83
N VAL A 137 -5.43 18.19 34.23
CA VAL A 137 -4.88 18.77 35.47
C VAL A 137 -5.49 18.09 36.68
N ASP A 138 -6.81 17.92 36.68
CA ASP A 138 -7.53 17.21 37.75
C ASP A 138 -7.09 15.75 37.83
N PHE A 139 -6.84 15.11 36.69
CA PHE A 139 -6.35 13.73 36.64
C PHE A 139 -4.93 13.59 37.22
N GLU A 140 -4.03 14.50 36.87
CA GLU A 140 -2.63 14.50 37.31
C GLU A 140 -2.47 14.85 38.80
N THR A 141 -3.29 15.75 39.31
CA THR A 141 -3.22 16.21 40.71
C THR A 141 -3.96 15.29 41.69
N ASN A 142 -4.74 14.33 41.20
CA ASN A 142 -5.50 13.41 42.05
C ASN A 142 -4.62 12.29 42.62
N LEU A 143 -4.32 12.39 43.92
CA LEU A 143 -3.53 11.40 44.67
C LEU A 143 -4.11 9.98 44.63
N SER A 144 -5.44 9.83 44.57
CA SER A 144 -6.07 8.50 44.52
C SER A 144 -5.81 7.81 43.17
N TYR A 145 -5.82 8.57 42.07
CA TYR A 145 -5.49 8.04 40.74
C TYR A 145 -4.00 7.69 40.65
N ALA A 146 -3.12 8.53 41.21
CA ALA A 146 -1.70 8.21 41.32
C ALA A 146 -1.46 6.87 42.03
N GLN A 147 -2.08 6.65 43.20
CA GLN A 147 -1.97 5.38 43.94
C GLN A 147 -2.47 4.17 43.16
N ILE A 148 -3.52 4.32 42.34
CA ILE A 148 -4.01 3.25 41.47
C ILE A 148 -2.97 2.91 40.40
N ILE A 149 -2.40 3.91 39.75
CA ILE A 149 -1.35 3.74 38.72
C ILE A 149 -0.11 3.09 39.33
N GLU A 150 0.33 3.55 40.49
CA GLU A 150 1.49 2.99 41.22
C GLU A 150 1.28 1.51 41.55
N LYS A 151 0.10 1.17 42.10
CA LYS A 151 -0.25 -0.21 42.42
C LYS A 151 -0.27 -1.12 41.18
N LYS A 152 -0.74 -0.61 40.04
CA LYS A 152 -0.72 -1.32 38.75
C LYS A 152 0.71 -1.56 38.27
N ALA A 153 1.57 -0.54 38.33
CA ALA A 153 2.98 -0.66 37.98
C ALA A 153 3.71 -1.70 38.86
N GLU A 154 3.51 -1.68 40.18
CA GLU A 154 4.08 -2.67 41.08
C GLU A 154 3.61 -4.10 40.78
N ASN A 155 2.32 -4.27 40.49
CA ASN A 155 1.76 -5.57 40.18
C ASN A 155 2.34 -6.12 38.87
N PHE A 156 2.47 -5.26 37.85
CA PHE A 156 3.13 -5.63 36.61
C PHE A 156 4.59 -6.03 36.85
N TYR A 157 5.36 -5.25 37.61
CA TYR A 157 6.71 -5.61 38.03
C TYR A 157 6.75 -7.01 38.69
N LYS A 158 5.86 -7.27 39.66
CA LYS A 158 5.82 -8.55 40.38
C LYS A 158 5.56 -9.72 39.43
N VAL A 159 4.67 -9.55 38.46
CA VAL A 159 4.31 -10.59 37.48
C VAL A 159 5.45 -10.89 36.52
N VAL A 160 6.08 -9.84 35.97
CA VAL A 160 7.24 -9.98 35.06
C VAL A 160 8.41 -10.63 35.79
N ASN A 161 8.79 -10.09 36.95
CA ASN A 161 9.95 -10.54 37.71
C ASN A 161 9.82 -12.01 38.19
N LYS A 162 8.60 -12.42 38.59
CA LYS A 162 8.33 -13.81 39.01
C LYS A 162 8.04 -14.76 37.84
N LYS A 163 7.95 -14.25 36.61
CA LYS A 163 7.48 -15.02 35.44
C LYS A 163 6.19 -15.78 35.76
N ALA A 164 5.22 -15.07 36.34
CA ALA A 164 3.99 -15.67 36.85
C ALA A 164 3.20 -16.33 35.71
N LYS A 165 2.68 -17.54 35.95
CA LYS A 165 1.84 -18.24 34.97
C LYS A 165 0.48 -17.55 34.89
N ILE A 166 0.01 -17.28 33.68
CA ILE A 166 -1.34 -16.78 33.41
C ILE A 166 -2.21 -17.94 32.94
N LEU A 167 -3.50 -17.91 33.30
CA LEU A 167 -4.47 -18.89 32.83
C LEU A 167 -4.61 -18.80 31.30
N PRO A 168 -4.75 -19.95 30.61
CA PRO A 168 -4.91 -19.96 29.16
C PRO A 168 -6.23 -19.33 28.73
N THR A 169 -6.20 -18.54 27.66
CA THR A 169 -7.39 -17.95 27.01
C THR A 169 -7.71 -18.70 25.71
N SER A 170 -8.95 -18.59 25.20
CA SER A 170 -9.35 -19.23 23.94
C SER A 170 -8.46 -18.84 22.76
N ASN A 171 -8.07 -17.56 22.67
CA ASN A 171 -7.16 -17.05 21.64
C ASN A 171 -5.78 -17.72 21.69
N SER A 172 -5.24 -17.92 22.89
CA SER A 172 -3.93 -18.57 23.08
C SER A 172 -3.90 -20.02 22.59
N VAL A 173 -5.04 -20.72 22.61
CA VAL A 173 -5.17 -22.12 22.18
C VAL A 173 -5.29 -22.24 20.66
N ILE A 174 -6.09 -21.39 20.04
CA ILE A 174 -6.32 -21.40 18.58
C ILE A 174 -4.99 -21.15 17.83
N LYS A 175 -4.14 -20.27 18.35
CA LYS A 175 -2.85 -19.93 17.73
C LYS A 175 -1.89 -21.12 17.62
N LYS A 176 -1.81 -21.99 18.65
CA LYS A 176 -0.95 -23.20 18.61
C LYS A 176 -1.27 -24.10 17.42
N ASN A 177 -2.49 -24.05 16.91
CA ASN A 177 -2.94 -24.84 15.77
C ASN A 177 -2.73 -24.12 14.43
N LEU A 178 -2.87 -22.79 14.37
CA LEU A 178 -2.72 -22.00 13.14
C LEU A 178 -1.27 -21.76 12.72
N LEU A 179 -0.35 -21.50 13.66
CA LEU A 179 1.08 -21.31 13.33
C LEU A 179 1.70 -22.53 12.63
N LYS A 180 1.17 -23.74 12.89
CA LYS A 180 1.64 -24.97 12.25
C LYS A 180 1.21 -25.11 10.79
N ALA A 181 0.24 -24.33 10.33
CA ALA A 181 -0.46 -24.61 9.08
C ALA A 181 0.10 -23.85 7.87
N ASN A 182 0.61 -22.62 8.03
CA ASN A 182 1.06 -21.78 6.88
C ASN A 182 1.98 -20.62 7.35
N ALA A 183 3.24 -20.88 7.65
CA ALA A 183 4.24 -19.82 7.81
C ALA A 183 5.34 -20.01 6.78
N LEU A 184 5.65 -18.95 6.01
CA LEU A 184 7.01 -18.75 5.54
C LEU A 184 7.85 -18.63 6.83
N GLU A 185 8.52 -19.71 7.22
CA GLU A 185 9.38 -19.73 8.41
C GLU A 185 10.67 -18.99 8.08
N LEU A 186 10.62 -17.66 8.14
CA LEU A 186 11.80 -16.83 8.20
C LEU A 186 12.44 -17.01 9.58
N THR A 187 13.74 -17.26 9.60
CA THR A 187 14.52 -17.22 10.84
C THR A 187 14.44 -15.81 11.46
N PRO A 188 14.61 -15.66 12.78
CA PRO A 188 14.64 -14.34 13.42
C PRO A 188 15.66 -13.37 12.81
N GLN A 189 16.74 -13.90 12.22
CA GLN A 189 17.77 -13.12 11.53
C GLN A 189 17.29 -12.61 10.17
N GLU A 190 16.64 -13.47 9.37
CA GLU A 190 16.06 -13.07 8.07
C GLU A 190 14.95 -12.03 8.26
N SER A 191 14.09 -12.22 9.27
CA SER A 191 13.04 -11.27 9.62
C SER A 191 13.58 -9.89 9.99
N GLU A 192 14.70 -9.82 10.72
CA GLU A 192 15.34 -8.55 11.09
C GLU A 192 16.05 -7.89 9.89
N GLN A 193 16.66 -8.66 9.00
CA GLN A 193 17.23 -8.10 7.77
C GLN A 193 16.13 -7.54 6.86
N LEU A 194 15.00 -8.24 6.76
CA LEU A 194 13.83 -7.80 6.02
C LEU A 194 13.25 -6.50 6.60
N SER A 195 13.17 -6.37 7.92
CA SER A 195 12.69 -5.11 8.52
C SER A 195 13.61 -3.94 8.18
N ILE A 196 14.94 -4.13 8.19
CA ILE A 196 15.91 -3.09 7.81
C ILE A 196 15.67 -2.67 6.37
N TYR A 197 15.56 -3.66 5.49
CA TYR A 197 15.38 -3.43 4.06
C TYR A 197 14.08 -2.70 3.74
N VAL A 198 12.97 -3.03 4.43
CA VAL A 198 11.68 -2.34 4.26
C VAL A 198 11.68 -0.94 4.88
N SER A 199 12.46 -0.71 5.94
CA SER A 199 12.62 0.61 6.57
C SER A 199 13.48 1.58 5.75
N ASP A 200 14.28 1.08 4.80
CA ASP A 200 15.18 1.90 4.02
C ASP A 200 14.46 2.53 2.81
N ASP A 201 13.95 3.75 3.02
CA ASP A 201 13.34 4.59 1.99
C ASP A 201 14.26 4.76 0.77
N ALA A 202 15.59 4.66 0.91
CA ALA A 202 16.52 4.79 -0.20
C ALA A 202 16.40 3.64 -1.21
N TYR A 203 16.08 2.42 -0.76
CA TYR A 203 15.91 1.28 -1.65
C TYR A 203 14.57 1.31 -2.39
N VAL A 204 13.49 1.72 -1.70
CA VAL A 204 12.18 1.93 -2.34
C VAL A 204 12.24 3.10 -3.32
N LYS A 205 12.98 4.15 -2.97
CA LYS A 205 13.22 5.29 -3.86
C LYS A 205 14.08 4.88 -5.05
N LYS A 206 15.12 4.08 -4.85
CA LYS A 206 15.93 3.51 -5.94
C LYS A 206 15.12 2.58 -6.84
N GLN A 207 14.22 1.74 -6.31
CA GLN A 207 13.31 0.95 -7.15
C GLN A 207 12.36 1.83 -7.95
N LYS A 208 11.85 2.92 -7.37
CA LYS A 208 11.00 3.88 -8.10
C LYS A 208 11.79 4.63 -9.17
N GLU A 209 13.01 5.05 -8.86
CA GLU A 209 13.95 5.67 -9.80
C GLU A 209 14.33 4.69 -10.91
N ASP A 210 14.64 3.43 -10.59
CA ASP A 210 14.93 2.36 -11.55
C ASP A 210 13.70 2.04 -12.41
N ILE A 211 12.48 2.06 -11.86
CA ILE A 211 11.24 1.91 -12.63
C ILE A 211 11.02 3.11 -13.54
N GLU A 212 11.28 4.33 -13.07
CA GLU A 212 11.22 5.55 -13.89
C GLU A 212 12.27 5.54 -14.99
N GLU A 213 13.49 5.11 -14.70
CA GLU A 213 14.61 4.99 -15.64
C GLU A 213 14.34 3.89 -16.66
N LEU A 214 13.83 2.72 -16.24
CA LEU A 214 13.34 1.67 -17.14
C LEU A 214 12.17 2.17 -17.99
N THR A 215 11.25 2.95 -17.42
CA THR A 215 10.14 3.55 -18.18
C THR A 215 10.65 4.59 -19.18
N GLN A 216 11.66 5.38 -18.84
CA GLN A 216 12.33 6.30 -19.76
C GLN A 216 13.13 5.57 -20.83
N LEU A 217 13.80 4.47 -20.48
CA LEU A 217 14.52 3.60 -21.41
C LEU A 217 13.54 2.92 -22.37
N PHE A 218 12.42 2.39 -21.88
CA PHE A 218 11.35 1.81 -22.70
C PHE A 218 10.70 2.88 -23.58
N LYS A 219 10.44 4.10 -23.07
CA LYS A 219 9.98 5.23 -23.89
C LYS A 219 11.02 5.65 -24.93
N GLY A 220 12.31 5.61 -24.61
CA GLY A 220 13.40 5.91 -25.53
C GLY A 220 13.58 4.82 -26.60
N MET A 221 13.42 3.56 -26.23
CA MET A 221 13.42 2.42 -27.17
C MET A 221 12.17 2.41 -28.06
N LEU A 222 11.01 2.81 -27.52
CA LEU A 222 9.78 3.06 -28.30
C LEU A 222 9.93 4.31 -29.19
N GLY A 223 10.63 5.34 -28.73
CA GLY A 223 10.98 6.54 -29.50
C GLY A 223 11.88 6.22 -30.70
N ASN A 224 12.80 5.27 -30.55
CA ASN A 224 13.64 4.78 -31.65
C ASN A 224 12.92 3.81 -32.61
N GLN A 225 11.68 3.38 -32.31
CA GLN A 225 10.82 2.66 -33.26
C GLN A 225 9.94 3.59 -34.11
N GLU A 226 9.92 4.91 -33.82
CA GLU A 226 9.03 5.85 -34.50
C GLU A 226 9.43 6.18 -35.94
N GLU A 227 10.70 5.98 -36.34
CA GLU A 227 11.11 6.18 -37.73
C GLU A 227 10.78 4.98 -38.63
N GLY A 228 10.73 3.75 -38.10
CA GLY A 228 10.42 2.55 -38.87
C GLY A 228 8.92 2.27 -39.07
N THR A 229 8.08 2.61 -38.08
CA THR A 229 6.64 2.31 -38.09
C THR A 229 5.80 3.31 -38.89
N ASN A 230 6.28 4.56 -39.04
CA ASN A 230 5.59 5.59 -39.82
C ASN A 230 5.53 5.27 -41.33
N GLU A 231 6.55 4.58 -41.87
CA GLU A 231 6.57 4.19 -43.28
C GLU A 231 5.77 2.91 -43.55
N GLU A 232 5.67 2.01 -42.56
CA GLU A 232 5.09 0.67 -42.72
C GLU A 232 3.57 0.71 -43.02
N PHE A 233 2.80 1.50 -42.27
CA PHE A 233 1.37 1.66 -42.57
C PHE A 233 1.11 2.44 -43.85
N ALA A 234 1.87 3.51 -44.12
CA ALA A 234 1.72 4.26 -45.37
C ALA A 234 2.00 3.36 -46.60
N LYS A 235 2.98 2.48 -46.51
CA LYS A 235 3.29 1.50 -47.56
C LYS A 235 2.19 0.46 -47.72
N ASN A 236 1.73 -0.17 -46.63
CA ASN A 236 0.68 -1.20 -46.69
C ASN A 236 -0.65 -0.67 -47.26
N PHE A 237 -1.00 0.59 -46.95
CA PHE A 237 -2.17 1.25 -47.53
C PHE A 237 -2.00 1.54 -49.03
N LYS A 238 -0.81 1.98 -49.46
CA LYS A 238 -0.51 2.19 -50.90
C LYS A 238 -0.54 0.89 -51.69
N ASP A 239 0.04 -0.18 -51.15
CA ASP A 239 0.11 -1.49 -51.81
C ASP A 239 -1.26 -2.19 -51.91
N SER A 240 -2.21 -1.82 -51.02
CA SER A 240 -3.54 -2.41 -50.94
C SER A 240 -4.66 -1.52 -51.49
N PHE A 241 -4.31 -0.40 -52.14
CA PHE A 241 -5.26 0.58 -52.67
C PHE A 241 -5.79 0.16 -54.05
N TYR A 242 -7.12 0.11 -54.16
CA TYR A 242 -7.85 -0.15 -55.39
C TYR A 242 -8.78 1.04 -55.66
N PRO A 243 -8.46 1.90 -56.65
CA PRO A 243 -9.22 3.10 -56.89
C PRO A 243 -10.64 2.77 -57.38
N ILE A 244 -11.58 3.62 -56.98
CA ILE A 244 -12.97 3.58 -57.44
C ILE A 244 -13.20 4.90 -58.18
N ASN A 245 -13.64 4.82 -59.44
CA ASN A 245 -13.91 6.01 -60.26
C ASN A 245 -14.84 6.99 -59.54
N GLU A 246 -14.45 8.28 -59.55
CA GLU A 246 -15.20 9.40 -58.96
C GLU A 246 -15.38 9.33 -57.42
N PHE A 247 -14.58 8.54 -56.70
CA PHE A 247 -14.63 8.48 -55.24
C PHE A 247 -13.64 9.45 -54.58
N ILE A 248 -14.16 10.35 -53.75
CA ILE A 248 -13.37 11.29 -52.94
C ILE A 248 -13.78 11.10 -51.47
N ALA A 249 -12.81 10.79 -50.61
CA ALA A 249 -13.05 10.60 -49.18
C ALA A 249 -11.79 10.82 -48.35
N SER A 250 -11.98 11.24 -47.11
CA SER A 250 -10.93 11.40 -46.11
C SER A 250 -11.24 10.62 -44.83
N TYR A 251 -10.24 9.89 -44.35
CA TYR A 251 -10.32 9.08 -43.13
C TYR A 251 -9.24 9.56 -42.15
N ALA A 252 -9.63 9.87 -40.92
CA ALA A 252 -8.71 10.16 -39.82
C ALA A 252 -8.83 9.06 -38.77
N ILE A 253 -7.78 8.26 -38.61
CA ILE A 253 -7.76 7.10 -37.71
C ILE A 253 -6.81 7.39 -36.55
N THR A 254 -7.36 7.66 -35.36
CA THR A 254 -6.60 7.88 -34.14
C THR A 254 -6.23 6.55 -33.49
N ILE A 255 -4.93 6.30 -33.35
CA ILE A 255 -4.34 5.15 -32.67
C ILE A 255 -4.10 5.54 -31.21
N SER A 256 -4.97 5.07 -30.33
CA SER A 256 -5.13 5.58 -28.95
C SER A 256 -3.92 5.33 -28.05
N ASP A 257 -3.26 4.20 -28.26
CA ASP A 257 -2.07 3.73 -27.55
C ASP A 257 -0.78 4.40 -28.02
N LEU A 258 -0.75 4.93 -29.24
CA LEU A 258 0.35 5.74 -29.76
C LEU A 258 0.07 7.25 -29.67
N ASN A 259 -1.15 7.64 -29.32
CA ASN A 259 -1.65 9.01 -29.36
C ASN A 259 -1.35 9.75 -30.68
N LYS A 260 -1.41 9.02 -31.80
CA LYS A 260 -1.14 9.52 -33.17
C LYS A 260 -2.38 9.33 -34.04
N THR A 261 -2.59 10.25 -34.97
CA THR A 261 -3.67 10.15 -35.96
C THR A 261 -3.07 9.92 -37.34
N PHE A 262 -3.50 8.83 -37.98
CA PHE A 262 -3.14 8.48 -39.34
C PHE A 262 -4.25 8.94 -40.28
N VAL A 263 -3.90 9.80 -41.23
CA VAL A 263 -4.83 10.41 -42.18
C VAL A 263 -4.64 9.78 -43.55
N VAL A 264 -5.76 9.35 -44.14
CA VAL A 264 -5.84 8.75 -45.47
C VAL A 264 -6.80 9.56 -46.32
N GLU A 265 -6.30 10.16 -47.39
CA GLU A 265 -7.08 10.93 -48.35
C GLU A 265 -7.10 10.21 -49.70
N VAL A 266 -8.30 9.93 -50.19
CA VAL A 266 -8.55 9.31 -51.48
C VAL A 266 -9.19 10.34 -52.40
N ASN A 267 -8.61 10.55 -53.58
CA ASN A 267 -9.15 11.43 -54.61
C ASN A 267 -9.05 10.75 -55.98
N GLY A 268 -10.05 9.91 -56.31
CA GLY A 268 -10.05 9.08 -57.51
C GLY A 268 -8.90 8.08 -57.47
N ASP A 269 -7.91 8.28 -58.36
CA ASP A 269 -6.72 7.44 -58.47
C ASP A 269 -5.57 7.88 -57.54
N ASP A 270 -5.67 9.04 -56.89
CA ASP A 270 -4.64 9.56 -55.99
C ASP A 270 -4.91 9.17 -54.52
N LEU A 271 -3.86 8.72 -53.83
CA LEU A 271 -3.88 8.32 -52.43
C LEU A 271 -2.77 9.05 -51.67
N LYS A 272 -3.17 9.83 -50.64
CA LYS A 272 -2.25 10.45 -49.70
C LYS A 272 -2.42 9.88 -48.32
N CYS A 273 -1.33 9.40 -47.74
CA CYS A 273 -1.28 8.86 -46.39
C CYS A 273 -0.21 9.60 -45.59
N PHE A 274 -0.57 10.15 -44.44
CA PHE A 274 0.37 10.85 -43.56
C PHE A 274 -0.12 10.81 -42.11
N TYR A 275 0.80 11.05 -41.17
CA TYR A 275 0.43 11.26 -39.77
C TYR A 275 0.21 12.75 -39.52
N GLY A 276 -0.91 13.09 -38.90
CA GLY A 276 -1.28 14.48 -38.63
C GLY A 276 -2.69 14.58 -38.05
N GLU A 277 -3.08 15.78 -37.68
CA GLU A 277 -4.42 16.06 -37.18
C GLU A 277 -5.31 16.56 -38.33
N LYS A 278 -6.41 15.85 -38.58
CA LYS A 278 -7.44 16.26 -39.54
C LYS A 278 -8.82 16.10 -38.90
N ASN A 279 -9.26 17.16 -38.24
CA ASN A 279 -10.51 17.17 -37.47
C ASN A 279 -11.78 17.33 -38.35
N ASP A 280 -11.61 17.58 -39.65
CA ASP A 280 -12.66 17.75 -40.66
C ASP A 280 -12.77 16.57 -41.64
N ALA A 281 -12.23 15.40 -41.28
CA ALA A 281 -12.31 14.21 -42.13
C ALA A 281 -13.74 13.64 -42.25
N ASP A 282 -14.07 13.05 -43.40
CA ASP A 282 -15.40 12.46 -43.68
C ASP A 282 -15.73 11.30 -42.73
N VAL A 283 -14.71 10.60 -42.25
CA VAL A 283 -14.80 9.57 -41.23
C VAL A 283 -13.65 9.74 -40.24
N ILE A 284 -14.00 9.93 -38.97
CA ILE A 284 -13.06 9.97 -37.85
C ILE A 284 -13.23 8.67 -37.06
N ALA A 285 -12.19 7.86 -37.03
CA ALA A 285 -12.16 6.59 -36.33
C ALA A 285 -11.12 6.62 -35.20
N LYS A 286 -11.36 5.83 -34.16
CA LYS A 286 -10.45 5.63 -33.05
C LYS A 286 -10.32 4.15 -32.75
N THR A 287 -9.08 3.69 -32.66
CA THR A 287 -8.71 2.29 -32.47
C THR A 287 -7.38 2.15 -31.71
N THR A 288 -6.85 0.93 -31.58
CA THR A 288 -5.53 0.62 -30.99
C THR A 288 -4.57 0.13 -32.06
N TYR A 289 -3.27 0.12 -31.77
CA TYR A 289 -2.23 -0.34 -32.68
C TYR A 289 -2.46 -1.79 -33.10
N ASP A 290 -2.82 -2.66 -32.16
CA ASP A 290 -3.08 -4.09 -32.42
C ASP A 290 -4.21 -4.28 -33.47
N VAL A 291 -5.30 -3.52 -33.33
CA VAL A 291 -6.43 -3.57 -34.27
C VAL A 291 -6.01 -3.00 -35.64
N MET A 292 -5.27 -1.89 -35.67
CA MET A 292 -4.73 -1.30 -36.90
C MET A 292 -3.76 -2.24 -37.64
N ASN A 293 -2.94 -2.97 -36.90
CA ASN A 293 -2.02 -3.96 -37.44
C ASN A 293 -2.77 -5.19 -38.00
N LYS A 294 -3.85 -5.63 -37.32
CA LYS A 294 -4.73 -6.70 -37.84
C LYS A 294 -5.47 -6.27 -39.11
N LEU A 295 -5.86 -5.00 -39.23
CA LEU A 295 -6.49 -4.42 -40.42
C LEU A 295 -5.52 -4.42 -41.61
N THR A 296 -4.33 -3.86 -41.43
CA THR A 296 -3.32 -3.75 -42.51
C THR A 296 -2.78 -5.10 -42.98
N ASN A 297 -2.80 -6.13 -42.12
CA ASN A 297 -2.43 -7.51 -42.47
C ASN A 297 -3.61 -8.37 -42.98
N GLY A 298 -4.78 -7.77 -43.24
CA GLY A 298 -5.94 -8.49 -43.78
C GLY A 298 -6.57 -9.54 -42.85
N ARG A 299 -6.22 -9.55 -41.55
CA ARG A 299 -6.80 -10.44 -40.53
C ARG A 299 -8.14 -9.92 -40.02
N MET A 300 -8.43 -8.64 -40.26
CA MET A 300 -9.67 -7.97 -39.89
C MET A 300 -10.05 -6.95 -40.96
N THR A 301 -11.34 -6.63 -41.08
CA THR A 301 -11.84 -5.57 -41.95
C THR A 301 -12.31 -4.38 -41.12
N PHE A 302 -12.30 -3.18 -41.70
CA PHE A 302 -12.68 -1.95 -41.01
C PHE A 302 -14.13 -2.01 -40.53
N GLN A 303 -15.02 -2.56 -41.35
CA GLN A 303 -16.42 -2.78 -40.98
C GLN A 303 -16.56 -3.80 -39.83
N ARG A 304 -15.77 -4.89 -39.83
CA ARG A 304 -15.84 -5.91 -38.76
C ARG A 304 -15.30 -5.35 -37.44
N ALA A 305 -14.22 -4.57 -37.48
CA ALA A 305 -13.69 -3.88 -36.30
C ALA A 305 -14.72 -2.88 -35.73
N PHE A 306 -15.45 -2.18 -36.60
CA PHE A 306 -16.54 -1.29 -36.18
C PHE A 306 -17.72 -2.04 -35.56
N MET A 307 -18.17 -3.14 -36.17
CA MET A 307 -19.31 -3.93 -35.67
C MET A 307 -19.00 -4.69 -34.37
N SER A 308 -17.75 -5.05 -34.12
CA SER A 308 -17.32 -5.73 -32.89
C SER A 308 -17.04 -4.77 -31.71
N GLY A 309 -17.01 -3.47 -31.97
CA GLY A 309 -16.71 -2.45 -30.95
C GLY A 309 -15.21 -2.21 -30.72
N GLU A 310 -14.33 -2.93 -31.41
CA GLU A 310 -12.86 -2.74 -31.34
C GLU A 310 -12.39 -1.46 -32.06
N LEU A 311 -13.23 -0.92 -32.94
CA LEU A 311 -13.03 0.36 -33.61
C LEU A 311 -14.28 1.23 -33.43
N THR A 312 -14.08 2.45 -32.97
CA THR A 312 -15.16 3.44 -32.88
C THR A 312 -15.03 4.41 -34.05
N ALA A 313 -16.13 4.77 -34.71
CA ALA A 313 -16.09 5.69 -35.83
C ALA A 313 -17.29 6.64 -35.83
N LYS A 314 -17.06 7.87 -36.29
CA LYS A 314 -18.06 8.93 -36.48
C LYS A 314 -17.86 9.55 -37.86
N GLY A 315 -18.95 9.87 -38.55
CA GLY A 315 -18.90 10.47 -39.89
C GLY A 315 -19.88 9.82 -40.86
N ASN A 316 -19.57 9.88 -42.15
CA ASN A 316 -20.44 9.36 -43.20
C ASN A 316 -20.37 7.83 -43.29
N PHE A 317 -21.45 7.16 -42.84
CA PHE A 317 -21.55 5.70 -42.85
C PHE A 317 -21.44 5.05 -44.24
N LYS A 318 -21.79 5.76 -45.31
CA LYS A 318 -21.62 5.26 -46.67
C LYS A 318 -20.13 5.17 -47.02
N ILE A 319 -19.37 6.21 -46.69
CA ILE A 319 -17.91 6.30 -46.88
C ILE A 319 -17.18 5.27 -46.00
N LEU A 320 -17.67 5.05 -44.77
CA LEU A 320 -17.15 4.02 -43.87
C LEU A 320 -17.26 2.61 -44.47
N ARG A 321 -18.40 2.26 -45.06
CA ARG A 321 -18.60 0.93 -45.70
C ARG A 321 -17.78 0.76 -46.97
N THR A 322 -17.47 1.85 -47.65
CA THR A 322 -16.64 1.84 -48.87
C THR A 322 -15.15 1.69 -48.55
N PHE A 323 -14.72 1.88 -47.30
CA PHE A 323 -13.31 1.71 -46.89
C PHE A 323 -12.76 0.32 -47.25
N ASP A 324 -13.46 -0.74 -46.89
CA ASP A 324 -13.06 -2.13 -47.19
C ASP A 324 -13.15 -2.48 -48.70
N GLN A 325 -13.79 -1.63 -49.51
CA GLN A 325 -13.86 -1.80 -50.97
C GLN A 325 -12.65 -1.17 -51.67
N VAL A 326 -12.19 -0.03 -51.13
CA VAL A 326 -11.05 0.77 -51.61
C VAL A 326 -9.72 0.18 -51.12
N PHE A 327 -9.67 -0.30 -49.87
CA PHE A 327 -8.47 -0.91 -49.31
C PHE A 327 -8.67 -2.41 -49.11
N ARG A 328 -8.05 -3.21 -50.00
CA ARG A 328 -8.15 -4.68 -49.96
C ARG A 328 -6.84 -5.27 -49.45
N PHE A 329 -6.68 -5.24 -48.14
CA PHE A 329 -5.52 -5.83 -47.47
C PHE A 329 -5.52 -7.35 -47.65
N LYS A 330 -4.46 -7.88 -48.26
CA LYS A 330 -4.29 -9.33 -48.42
C LYS A 330 -3.70 -9.92 -47.16
N THR A 331 -4.13 -11.12 -46.79
CA THR A 331 -3.50 -11.89 -45.72
C THR A 331 -2.08 -12.23 -46.14
N LEU A 332 -1.08 -11.70 -45.42
CA LEU A 332 0.32 -12.14 -45.50
C LEU A 332 0.53 -13.43 -44.73
#